data_AF-A0A924VGK4-F1
#
_entry.id   AF-A0A924VGK4-F1
#
_cell.length_a   1.000
_cell.length_b   1.000
_cell.length_c   1.000
_cell.angle_alpha   90.00
_cell.angle_beta   90.00
_cell.angle_gamma   90.00
#
_symmetry.space_group_name_H-M   'P 1'
#
loop_
_entity.id
_entity.type
_entity.pdbx_description
1 polymer ?
#
loop_
_entity_poly.entity_id
_entity_poly.type
_entity_poly.pdbx_seq_one_letter_code
_entity_poly.pdbx_strand_id
1 'polypeptide(L)'
;DLNVAGVAAACATADEATCGAAISSAAALLSSGELGTRLAATYAKVAIAAPNARVIVTGYPILFAPSANPLINQVNGATVFLNQAIRGVVARAQAARPNASIGYVDVSAAFVGHAIGDADSWVNFAGPDAFHPTPAGYQAYAAAIRAAL
;
A
#
# COMPACT_ATOMS: atom_id res chain seq x y z
N ASP A 1 -10.48 -6.24 -5.31
CA ASP A 1 -10.26 -4.81 -5.13
C ASP A 1 -10.74 -4.48 -3.73
N LEU A 2 -9.95 -3.69 -3.00
CA LEU A 2 -10.30 -3.22 -1.66
C LEU A 2 -11.15 -1.94 -1.70
N ASN A 3 -11.46 -1.41 -2.89
CA ASN A 3 -12.18 -0.14 -3.07
C ASN A 3 -11.45 1.04 -2.40
N VAL A 4 -10.12 1.12 -2.56
CA VAL A 4 -9.29 2.15 -1.91
C VAL A 4 -9.69 3.56 -2.31
N ALA A 5 -10.17 3.76 -3.55
CA ALA A 5 -10.71 5.05 -3.99
C ALA A 5 -12.01 5.41 -3.25
N GLY A 6 -12.89 4.43 -3.02
CA GLY A 6 -14.10 4.64 -2.21
C GLY A 6 -13.80 4.89 -0.74
N VAL A 7 -12.78 4.23 -0.17
CA VAL A 7 -12.30 4.51 1.19
C VAL A 7 -11.78 5.94 1.29
N ALA A 8 -10.92 6.35 0.34
CA ALA A 8 -10.40 7.73 0.29
C ALA A 8 -11.54 8.76 0.17
N ALA A 9 -12.52 8.51 -0.70
CA ALA A 9 -13.68 9.38 -0.87
C ALA A 9 -14.53 9.49 0.40
N ALA A 10 -14.79 8.36 1.09
CA ALA A 10 -15.51 8.35 2.35
C ALA A 10 -14.77 9.16 3.44
N CYS A 11 -13.45 8.99 3.52
CA CYS A 11 -12.60 9.65 4.50
C CYS A 11 -12.24 11.10 4.17
N ALA A 12 -12.56 11.58 2.97
CA ALA A 12 -12.47 13.00 2.60
C ALA A 12 -13.68 13.82 3.09
N THR A 13 -14.72 13.17 3.59
CA THR A 13 -15.92 13.82 4.16
C THR A 13 -15.76 14.08 5.65
N ALA A 14 -16.62 14.94 6.23
CA ALA A 14 -16.67 15.15 7.68
C ALA A 14 -17.36 13.99 8.46
N ASP A 15 -17.85 12.96 7.77
CA ASP A 15 -18.54 11.83 8.39
C ASP A 15 -17.55 10.73 8.79
N GLU A 16 -17.11 10.81 10.05
CA GLU A 16 -16.19 9.86 10.66
C GLU A 16 -16.73 8.42 10.69
N ALA A 17 -18.05 8.24 10.86
CA ALA A 17 -18.65 6.91 10.91
C ALA A 17 -18.62 6.25 9.54
N THR A 18 -18.93 7.01 8.49
CA THR A 18 -18.85 6.52 7.10
C THR A 18 -17.40 6.19 6.71
N CYS A 19 -16.42 7.02 7.08
CA CYS A 19 -15.01 6.72 6.87
C CYS A 19 -14.58 5.44 7.61
N GLY A 20 -14.88 5.32 8.90
CA GLY A 20 -14.53 4.15 9.72
C GLY A 20 -15.16 2.85 9.22
N ALA A 21 -16.40 2.89 8.72
CA ALA A 21 -17.07 1.75 8.11
C ALA A 21 -16.43 1.32 6.78
N ALA A 22 -16.00 2.28 5.95
CA ALA A 22 -15.31 2.00 4.71
C ALA A 22 -13.94 1.35 4.96
N ILE A 23 -13.15 1.88 5.91
CA ILE A 23 -11.87 1.28 6.32
C ILE A 23 -12.08 -0.14 6.85
N SER A 24 -13.09 -0.35 7.71
CA SER A 24 -13.40 -1.68 8.28
C SER A 24 -13.77 -2.69 7.19
N SER A 25 -14.56 -2.27 6.20
CA SER A 25 -14.98 -3.12 5.09
C SER A 25 -13.78 -3.53 4.21
N ALA A 26 -12.87 -2.59 3.93
CA ALA A 26 -11.62 -2.89 3.24
C ALA A 26 -10.72 -3.85 4.05
N ALA A 27 -10.59 -3.65 5.36
CA ALA A 27 -9.83 -4.52 6.25
C ALA A 27 -10.43 -5.94 6.35
N ALA A 28 -11.75 -6.07 6.30
CA ALA A 28 -12.44 -7.36 6.27
C ALA A 28 -12.17 -8.12 4.95
N LEU A 29 -12.21 -7.44 3.81
CA LEU A 29 -11.83 -8.01 2.51
C LEU A 29 -10.36 -8.41 2.45
N LEU A 30 -9.49 -7.65 3.11
CA LEU A 30 -8.08 -8.00 3.25
C LEU A 30 -7.91 -9.27 4.08
N SER A 31 -8.66 -9.37 5.19
CA SER A 31 -8.63 -10.53 6.10
C SER A 31 -9.23 -11.80 5.49
N SER A 32 -10.14 -11.70 4.53
CA SER A 32 -10.77 -12.87 3.90
C SER A 32 -9.82 -13.68 3.02
N GLY A 33 -8.64 -13.15 2.69
CA GLY A 33 -7.67 -13.78 1.79
C GLY A 33 -7.96 -13.55 0.31
N GLU A 34 -9.11 -12.96 -0.03
CA GLU A 34 -9.52 -12.69 -1.41
C GLU A 34 -8.51 -11.81 -2.17
N LEU A 35 -7.98 -10.77 -1.50
CA LEU A 35 -6.91 -9.96 -2.10
C LEU A 35 -5.67 -10.80 -2.43
N GLY A 36 -5.29 -11.70 -1.52
CA GLY A 36 -4.12 -12.55 -1.70
C GLY A 36 -4.24 -13.44 -2.94
N THR A 37 -5.40 -14.07 -3.12
CA THR A 37 -5.72 -14.88 -4.32
C THR A 37 -5.63 -14.05 -5.60
N ARG A 38 -6.19 -12.83 -5.60
CA ARG A 38 -6.16 -11.94 -6.77
C ARG A 38 -4.73 -11.48 -7.10
N LEU A 39 -3.93 -11.11 -6.10
CA LEU A 39 -2.53 -10.73 -6.30
C LEU A 39 -1.71 -11.89 -6.87
N ALA A 40 -1.87 -13.10 -6.34
CA ALA A 40 -1.19 -14.29 -6.85
C ALA A 40 -1.53 -14.55 -8.33
N ALA A 41 -2.81 -14.43 -8.70
CA ALA A 41 -3.25 -14.56 -10.09
C ALA A 41 -2.64 -13.48 -10.99
N THR A 42 -2.57 -12.22 -10.53
CA THR A 42 -1.93 -11.12 -11.26
C THR A 42 -0.44 -11.39 -11.48
N TYR A 43 0.31 -11.78 -10.44
CA TYR A 43 1.74 -12.07 -10.56
C TYR A 43 2.01 -13.24 -11.50
N ALA A 44 1.17 -14.29 -11.46
CA ALA A 44 1.26 -15.40 -12.40
C ALA A 44 1.08 -14.94 -13.86
N LYS A 45 0.12 -14.03 -14.13
CA LYS A 45 -0.10 -13.45 -15.46
C LYS A 45 1.09 -12.62 -15.93
N VAL A 46 1.66 -11.78 -15.08
CA VAL A 46 2.86 -10.99 -15.40
C VAL A 46 4.03 -11.91 -15.75
N ALA A 47 4.26 -12.95 -14.96
CA ALA A 47 5.34 -13.89 -15.20
C ALA A 47 5.16 -14.75 -16.47
N ILE A 48 3.92 -14.98 -16.93
CA ILE A 48 3.64 -15.62 -18.23
C ILE A 48 3.92 -14.63 -19.37
N ALA A 49 3.46 -13.38 -19.25
CA ALA A 49 3.60 -12.38 -20.30
C ALA A 49 5.05 -11.88 -20.46
N ALA A 50 5.83 -11.86 -19.38
CA ALA A 50 7.20 -11.35 -19.35
C ALA A 50 8.12 -12.31 -18.58
N PRO A 51 8.43 -13.50 -19.15
CA PRO A 51 9.14 -14.57 -18.43
C PRO A 51 10.57 -14.23 -18.01
N ASN A 52 11.19 -13.26 -18.67
CA ASN A 52 12.54 -12.79 -18.38
C ASN A 52 12.57 -11.48 -17.58
N ALA A 53 11.41 -10.93 -17.20
CA ALA A 53 11.35 -9.67 -16.48
C ALA A 53 11.69 -9.85 -15.00
N ARG A 54 12.37 -8.85 -14.45
CA ARG A 54 12.41 -8.61 -13.03
C ARG A 54 11.15 -7.85 -12.60
N VAL A 55 10.39 -8.43 -11.68
CA VAL A 55 9.16 -7.87 -11.16
C VAL A 55 9.42 -7.32 -9.76
N ILE A 56 9.25 -6.02 -9.59
CA ILE A 56 9.30 -5.37 -8.27
C ILE A 56 7.88 -5.00 -7.86
N VAL A 57 7.49 -5.47 -6.68
CA VAL A 57 6.20 -5.14 -6.05
C VAL A 57 6.49 -4.29 -4.83
N THR A 58 5.94 -3.08 -4.77
CA THR A 58 6.11 -2.22 -3.61
C THR A 58 4.96 -2.40 -2.61
N GLY A 59 5.23 -2.09 -1.35
CA GLY A 59 4.17 -1.74 -0.40
C GLY A 59 3.67 -0.30 -0.59
N TYR A 60 2.98 0.18 0.44
CA TYR A 60 2.48 1.56 0.58
C TYR A 60 3.14 2.25 1.79
N PRO A 61 3.34 3.58 1.77
CA PRO A 61 3.75 4.32 2.95
C PRO A 61 2.66 4.31 4.02
N ILE A 62 3.05 4.49 5.28
CA ILE A 62 2.10 4.79 6.34
C ILE A 62 1.63 6.23 6.15
N LEU A 63 0.32 6.41 6.01
CA LEU A 63 -0.25 7.66 5.50
C LEU A 63 -0.17 8.80 6.50
N PHE A 64 -0.36 8.52 7.80
CA PHE A 64 -0.47 9.54 8.83
C PHE A 64 0.57 9.35 9.94
N ALA A 65 1.06 10.46 10.48
CA ALA A 65 1.83 10.46 11.71
C ALA A 65 0.98 9.95 12.89
N PRO A 66 1.59 9.37 13.94
CA PRO A 66 0.87 8.91 15.12
C PRO A 66 -0.02 10.01 15.73
N SER A 67 -1.25 9.63 16.10
CA SER A 67 -2.27 10.56 16.60
C SER A 67 -3.23 9.87 17.56
N ALA A 68 -3.88 10.66 18.42
CA ALA A 68 -5.00 10.19 19.25
C ALA A 68 -6.29 9.92 18.45
N ASN A 69 -6.35 10.33 17.18
CA ASN A 69 -7.51 10.08 16.33
C ASN A 69 -7.63 8.57 16.00
N PRO A 70 -8.75 7.92 16.36
CA PRO A 70 -8.93 6.49 16.14
C PRO A 70 -8.96 6.10 14.65
N LEU A 71 -9.49 6.95 13.76
CA LEU A 71 -9.52 6.69 12.32
C LEU A 71 -8.12 6.65 11.72
N ILE A 72 -7.22 7.53 12.19
CA ILE A 72 -5.81 7.53 11.80
C ILE A 72 -5.16 6.19 12.18
N ASN A 73 -5.38 5.72 13.41
CA ASN A 73 -4.85 4.44 13.86
C ASN A 73 -5.43 3.27 13.07
N GLN A 74 -6.73 3.34 12.74
CA GLN A 74 -7.42 2.33 11.96
C GLN A 74 -6.89 2.23 10.53
N VAL A 75 -6.74 3.36 9.81
CA VAL A 75 -6.23 3.35 8.42
C VAL A 75 -4.76 2.95 8.38
N ASN A 76 -3.92 3.46 9.30
CA ASN A 76 -2.51 3.06 9.36
C ASN A 76 -2.36 1.57 9.67
N GLY A 77 -3.17 1.03 10.60
CA GLY A 77 -3.21 -0.39 10.90
C GLY A 77 -3.62 -1.25 9.69
N ALA A 78 -4.64 -0.81 8.95
CA ALA A 78 -5.06 -1.47 7.71
C ALA A 78 -3.95 -1.44 6.64
N THR A 79 -3.21 -0.33 6.51
CA THR A 79 -2.07 -0.20 5.58
C THR A 79 -0.90 -1.12 5.96
N VAL A 80 -0.59 -1.25 7.26
CA VAL A 80 0.40 -2.22 7.74
C VAL A 80 -0.01 -3.64 7.36
N PHE A 81 -1.26 -4.01 7.60
CA PHE A 81 -1.75 -5.34 7.27
C PHE A 81 -1.76 -5.59 5.75
N LEU A 82 -2.07 -4.56 4.94
CA LEU A 82 -2.03 -4.63 3.49
C LEU A 82 -0.60 -4.92 3.00
N ASN A 83 0.40 -4.21 3.51
CA ASN A 83 1.81 -4.42 3.18
C ASN A 83 2.27 -5.84 3.55
N GLN A 84 1.86 -6.34 4.72
CA GLN A 84 2.16 -7.72 5.14
C GLN A 84 1.55 -8.75 4.19
N ALA A 85 0.28 -8.56 3.78
CA ALA A 85 -0.39 -9.45 2.84
C ALA A 85 0.32 -9.46 1.47
N ILE A 86 0.68 -8.28 0.93
CA ILE A 86 1.41 -8.14 -0.33
C ILE A 86 2.76 -8.88 -0.24
N ARG A 87 3.56 -8.58 0.80
CA ARG A 87 4.86 -9.23 1.05
C ARG A 87 4.72 -10.76 1.12
N GLY A 88 3.70 -11.25 1.82
CA GLY A 88 3.43 -12.68 1.95
C GLY A 88 3.10 -13.36 0.61
N VAL A 89 2.32 -12.70 -0.25
CA VAL A 89 2.00 -13.24 -1.59
C VAL A 89 3.25 -13.23 -2.48
N VAL A 90 4.04 -12.17 -2.45
CA VAL A 90 5.31 -12.09 -3.20
C VAL A 90 6.27 -13.20 -2.76
N ALA A 91 6.43 -13.43 -1.46
CA ALA A 91 7.27 -14.50 -0.94
C ALA A 91 6.81 -15.89 -1.42
N ARG A 92 5.50 -16.16 -1.43
CA ARG A 92 4.95 -17.42 -1.97
C ARG A 92 5.18 -17.55 -3.47
N ALA A 93 5.02 -16.46 -4.23
CA ALA A 93 5.28 -16.46 -5.67
C ALA A 93 6.75 -16.74 -5.99
N GLN A 94 7.67 -16.14 -5.25
CA GLN A 94 9.11 -16.40 -5.36
C GLN A 94 9.43 -17.86 -5.01
N ALA A 95 8.85 -18.42 -3.95
CA ALA A 95 9.06 -19.82 -3.57
C ALA A 95 8.53 -20.82 -4.62
N ALA A 96 7.39 -20.52 -5.25
CA ALA A 96 6.81 -21.38 -6.28
C ALA A 96 7.61 -21.37 -7.60
N ARG A 97 8.42 -20.34 -7.83
CA ARG A 97 9.30 -20.21 -9.00
C ARG A 97 10.65 -19.63 -8.55
N PRO A 98 11.55 -20.45 -7.97
CA PRO A 98 12.81 -19.95 -7.41
C PRO A 98 13.70 -19.20 -8.41
N ASN A 99 13.56 -19.52 -9.70
CA ASN A 99 14.27 -18.86 -10.80
C ASN A 99 13.55 -17.59 -11.33
N ALA A 100 12.32 -17.31 -10.88
CA ALA A 100 11.65 -16.06 -11.19
C ALA A 100 12.26 -14.92 -10.38
N SER A 101 12.25 -13.72 -10.94
CA SER A 101 12.83 -12.52 -10.32
C SER A 101 11.72 -11.62 -9.77
N ILE A 102 10.91 -12.09 -8.83
CA ILE A 102 9.89 -11.26 -8.16
C ILE A 102 10.32 -10.86 -6.74
N GLY A 103 10.34 -9.56 -6.45
CA GLY A 103 10.78 -9.03 -5.16
C GLY A 103 9.77 -8.07 -4.55
N TYR A 104 9.71 -8.04 -3.21
CA TYR A 104 8.96 -7.04 -2.45
C TYR A 104 9.90 -5.92 -2.01
N VAL A 105 9.49 -4.67 -2.23
CA VAL A 105 10.20 -3.48 -1.74
C VAL A 105 9.32 -2.77 -0.73
N ASP A 106 9.81 -2.67 0.50
CA ASP A 106 9.19 -1.85 1.53
C ASP A 106 9.55 -0.38 1.31
N VAL A 107 8.54 0.43 1.04
CA VAL A 107 8.67 1.89 0.86
C VAL A 107 8.33 2.65 2.13
N SER A 108 7.73 2.01 3.12
CA SER A 108 7.26 2.69 4.34
C SER A 108 8.39 3.30 5.15
N ALA A 109 9.57 2.65 5.16
CA ALA A 109 10.76 3.16 5.83
C ALA A 109 11.25 4.49 5.24
N ALA A 110 11.09 4.71 3.93
CA ALA A 110 11.50 5.95 3.27
C ALA A 110 10.58 7.14 3.61
N PHE A 111 9.41 6.88 4.18
CA PHE A 111 8.40 7.89 4.54
C PHE A 111 8.36 8.18 6.04
N VAL A 112 9.25 7.59 6.86
CA VAL A 112 9.34 7.90 8.29
C VAL A 112 9.69 9.38 8.47
N GLY A 113 8.84 10.12 9.21
CA GLY A 113 8.96 11.57 9.39
C GLY A 113 8.39 12.42 8.25
N HIS A 114 7.73 11.78 7.27
CA HIS A 114 7.14 12.42 6.09
C HIS A 114 5.68 12.01 5.86
N ALA A 115 4.98 11.53 6.89
CA ALA A 115 3.57 11.19 6.81
C ALA A 115 2.69 12.45 6.88
N ILE A 116 1.39 12.32 6.63
CA ILE A 116 0.42 13.39 6.88
C ILE A 116 0.43 13.71 8.38
N GLY A 117 0.65 14.99 8.72
CA GLY A 117 0.77 15.46 10.10
C GLY A 117 2.22 15.67 10.57
N ASP A 118 3.20 15.14 9.83
CA ASP A 118 4.60 15.54 10.01
C ASP A 118 4.87 16.92 9.38
N ALA A 119 5.91 17.60 9.85
CA ALA A 119 6.27 18.94 9.39
C ALA A 119 6.67 18.99 7.90
N ASP A 120 7.26 17.91 7.38
CA ASP A 120 7.65 17.76 5.97
C ASP A 120 6.90 16.58 5.32
N SER A 121 5.58 16.72 5.18
CA SER A 121 4.76 15.64 4.62
C SER A 121 5.04 15.41 3.13
N TRP A 122 5.27 14.15 2.76
CA TRP A 122 5.41 13.69 1.38
C TRP A 122 4.15 13.02 0.84
N VAL A 123 3.02 13.20 1.51
CA VAL A 123 1.72 12.69 1.11
C VAL A 123 0.72 13.85 1.09
N ASN A 124 -0.04 13.98 0.02
CA ASN A 124 -1.05 15.03 -0.08
C ASN A 124 -2.20 14.74 0.88
N PHE A 125 -2.59 15.70 1.72
CA PHE A 125 -3.71 15.53 2.65
C PHE A 125 -5.09 15.64 1.98
N ALA A 126 -5.23 16.54 1.00
CA ALA A 126 -6.51 16.89 0.40
C ALA A 126 -6.35 17.23 -1.08
N GLY A 127 -7.49 17.45 -1.75
CA GLY A 127 -7.54 17.77 -3.17
C GLY A 127 -7.62 16.52 -4.06
N PRO A 128 -7.48 16.67 -5.39
CA PRO A 128 -7.62 15.56 -6.34
C PRO A 128 -6.58 14.46 -6.12
N ASP A 129 -5.41 14.80 -5.57
CA ASP A 129 -4.32 13.87 -5.28
C ASP A 129 -4.30 13.42 -3.80
N ALA A 130 -5.40 13.61 -3.05
CA ALA A 130 -5.47 13.22 -1.65
C ALA A 130 -4.98 11.77 -1.43
N PHE A 131 -4.17 11.60 -0.38
CA PHE A 131 -3.51 10.36 0.03
C PHE A 131 -2.50 9.78 -0.97
N HIS A 132 -2.17 10.51 -2.04
CA HIS A 132 -1.09 10.15 -2.95
C HIS A 132 0.22 10.84 -2.56
N PRO A 133 1.38 10.26 -2.91
CA PRO A 133 2.67 10.92 -2.71
C PRO A 133 2.76 12.28 -3.41
N THR A 134 3.47 13.22 -2.80
CA THR A 134 3.91 14.46 -3.46
C THR A 134 5.04 14.16 -4.45
N PRO A 135 5.53 15.13 -5.25
CA PRO A 135 6.72 14.92 -6.07
C PRO A 135 7.93 14.40 -5.28
N ALA A 136 8.15 14.87 -4.05
CA ALA A 136 9.20 14.37 -3.17
C ALA A 136 8.95 12.91 -2.75
N GLY A 137 7.70 12.56 -2.39
CA GLY A 137 7.34 11.18 -2.08
C GLY A 137 7.51 10.22 -3.26
N TYR A 138 7.19 10.64 -4.49
CA TYR A 138 7.47 9.84 -5.68
C TYR A 138 8.98 9.66 -5.94
N GLN A 139 9.81 10.66 -5.62
CA GLN A 139 11.27 10.48 -5.67
C GLN A 139 11.75 9.47 -4.63
N ALA A 140 11.15 9.46 -3.43
CA ALA A 140 11.46 8.45 -2.40
C ALA A 140 11.08 7.04 -2.86
N TYR A 141 9.91 6.86 -3.48
CA TYR A 141 9.52 5.61 -4.15
C TYR A 141 10.55 5.18 -5.19
N ALA A 142 10.92 6.10 -6.09
CA ALA A 142 11.88 5.81 -7.15
C ALA A 142 13.26 5.43 -6.59
N ALA A 143 13.70 6.07 -5.50
CA ALA A 143 14.94 5.73 -4.82
C ALA A 143 14.89 4.33 -4.18
N ALA A 144 13.80 4.00 -3.48
CA ALA A 144 13.61 2.68 -2.87
C ALA A 144 13.58 1.56 -3.93
N ILE A 145 12.91 1.79 -5.07
CA ILE A 145 12.89 0.84 -6.19
C ILE A 145 14.28 0.71 -6.81
N ARG A 146 14.98 1.82 -7.08
CA ARG A 146 16.34 1.81 -7.66
C ARG A 146 17.34 1.06 -6.78
N ALA A 147 17.26 1.21 -5.47
CA ALA A 147 18.13 0.50 -4.53
C ALA A 147 17.90 -1.03 -4.55
N ALA A 148 16.73 -1.45 -5.01
CA ALA A 148 16.40 -2.86 -5.17
C ALA A 148 16.73 -3.39 -6.57
N LEU A 149 17.00 -2.57 -7.59
CA LEU A 149 17.42 -3.02 -8.92
C LEU A 149 18.90 -3.41 -8.91
#